data_AF-A0A1B6Z487-F1
#
_entry.id   AF-A0A1B6Z487-F1
#
_cell.length_a   1.000
_cell.length_b   1.000
_cell.length_c   1.000
_cell.angle_alpha   90.00
_cell.angle_beta   90.00
_cell.angle_gamma   90.00
#
_symmetry.space_group_name_H-M   'P 1'
#
loop_
_entity.id
_entity.type
_entity.pdbx_description
1 polymer ?
#
loop_
_entity_poly.entity_id
_entity_poly.type
_entity_poly.pdbx_seq_one_letter_code
_entity_poly.pdbx_strand_id
1 'polypeptide(L)'
;MWKIALVYGVVSGTIVILSMMLGILTSGGESFWSSEIFGYLIMLIALSMIFVGIRKYRDSELGGVIRFFPALGLGLAISVIAGFIYVFVWELYLISSDYRFIAEYAAGVIEARKAEGLSGAALDTLIADMEQLTDNYAKPWFRWPMTFLEIFPVGLLISLISAALLRNPKLLPANR
;
A
#
# COMPACT_ATOMS: atom_id res chain seq x y z
N MET A 1 11.98 17.49 10.20
CA MET A 1 11.82 16.45 9.14
C MET A 1 11.45 15.08 9.69
N TRP A 2 12.29 14.41 10.48
CA TRP A 2 12.05 13.03 10.95
C TRP A 2 10.75 12.84 11.74
N LYS A 3 10.44 13.75 12.67
CA LYS A 3 9.18 13.72 13.44
C LYS A 3 7.94 13.74 12.54
N ILE A 4 7.96 14.57 11.48
CA ILE A 4 6.87 14.65 10.50
C ILE A 4 6.82 13.37 9.68
N ALA A 5 7.95 12.86 9.22
CA ALA A 5 7.99 11.58 8.50
C ALA A 5 7.35 10.44 9.31
N LEU A 6 7.68 10.34 10.61
CA LEU A 6 7.10 9.37 11.52
C LEU A 6 5.59 9.56 11.71
N VAL A 7 5.15 10.78 12.06
CA VAL A 7 3.72 11.05 12.31
C VAL A 7 2.89 10.76 11.08
N TYR A 8 3.28 11.30 9.92
CA TYR A 8 2.51 11.13 8.69
C TYR A 8 2.65 9.73 8.09
N GLY A 9 3.79 9.06 8.30
CA GLY A 9 3.98 7.66 7.95
C GLY A 9 3.09 6.73 8.77
N VAL A 10 3.00 6.95 10.09
CA VAL A 10 2.11 6.17 10.98
C VAL A 10 0.65 6.43 10.65
N VAL A 11 0.25 7.68 10.39
CA VAL A 11 -1.14 7.99 10.00
C VAL A 11 -1.47 7.32 8.66
N SER A 12 -0.60 7.44 7.66
CA SER A 12 -0.78 6.78 6.36
C SER A 12 -0.89 5.26 6.52
N GLY A 13 0.05 4.64 7.24
CA GLY A 13 0.03 3.20 7.53
C GLY A 13 -1.22 2.76 8.27
N THR A 14 -1.66 3.51 9.28
CA THR A 14 -2.90 3.23 10.04
C THR A 14 -4.12 3.26 9.13
N ILE A 15 -4.23 4.23 8.22
CA ILE A 15 -5.36 4.32 7.28
C ILE A 15 -5.41 3.07 6.40
N VAL A 16 -4.27 2.66 5.83
CA VAL A 16 -4.17 1.45 5.01
C VAL A 16 -4.57 0.21 5.81
N ILE A 17 -4.08 0.08 7.04
CA ILE A 17 -4.41 -1.04 7.92
C ILE A 17 -5.91 -1.11 8.20
N LEU A 18 -6.52 0.01 8.61
CA LEU A 18 -7.94 0.04 8.93
C LEU A 18 -8.79 -0.35 7.72
N SER A 19 -8.44 0.11 6.52
CA SER A 19 -9.14 -0.33 5.31
C SER A 19 -8.94 -1.80 5.00
N MET A 20 -7.73 -2.33 5.20
CA MET A 20 -7.45 -3.74 4.95
C MET A 20 -8.26 -4.62 5.92
N MET A 21 -8.29 -4.26 7.20
CA MET A 21 -9.10 -4.97 8.20
C MET A 21 -10.59 -4.88 7.87
N LEU A 22 -11.10 -3.72 7.45
CA LEU A 22 -12.48 -3.57 7.02
C LEU A 22 -12.77 -4.45 5.79
N GLY A 23 -11.87 -4.51 4.81
CA GLY A 23 -12.00 -5.37 3.65
C GLY A 23 -12.10 -6.85 4.03
N ILE A 24 -11.20 -7.32 4.91
CA ILE A 24 -11.18 -8.71 5.41
C ILE A 24 -12.43 -9.03 6.24
N LEU A 25 -12.90 -8.13 7.10
CA LEU A 25 -14.09 -8.36 7.92
C LEU A 25 -15.39 -8.38 7.11
N THR A 26 -15.39 -7.72 5.95
CA THR A 26 -16.57 -7.59 5.09
C THR A 26 -16.55 -8.51 3.87
N SER A 27 -15.48 -9.27 3.66
CA SER A 27 -15.29 -10.19 2.51
C SER A 27 -16.16 -11.45 2.54
N GLY A 28 -16.99 -11.64 3.58
CA GLY A 28 -17.98 -12.72 3.66
C GLY A 28 -19.20 -12.58 2.75
N GLY A 29 -19.19 -11.62 1.82
CA GLY A 29 -20.21 -11.41 0.79
C GLY A 29 -19.72 -10.43 -0.27
N GLU A 30 -20.43 -10.33 -1.40
CA GLU A 30 -20.19 -9.36 -2.50
C GLU A 30 -20.32 -7.91 -2.02
N SER A 31 -19.38 -7.49 -1.19
CA SER A 31 -19.39 -6.23 -0.48
C SER A 31 -18.50 -5.25 -1.24
N PHE A 32 -18.99 -4.05 -1.50
CA PHE A 32 -18.21 -2.97 -2.11
C PHE A 32 -16.84 -2.76 -1.42
N TRP A 33 -16.78 -3.05 -0.12
CA TRP A 33 -15.61 -2.93 0.74
C TRP A 33 -14.51 -3.97 0.47
N SER A 34 -14.82 -5.09 -0.20
CA SER A 34 -13.84 -6.07 -0.67
C SER A 34 -13.45 -5.87 -2.14
N SER A 35 -13.92 -4.79 -2.79
CA SER A 35 -13.58 -4.51 -4.19
C SER A 35 -12.17 -3.94 -4.32
N GLU A 36 -11.48 -4.29 -5.42
CA GLU A 36 -10.16 -3.72 -5.74
C GLU A 36 -10.21 -2.19 -5.85
N ILE A 37 -11.31 -1.65 -6.38
CA ILE A 37 -11.54 -0.19 -6.51
C ILE A 37 -11.53 0.48 -5.14
N PHE A 38 -12.15 -0.14 -4.13
CA PHE A 38 -12.13 0.38 -2.76
C PHE A 38 -10.70 0.39 -2.20
N GLY A 39 -9.94 -0.69 -2.42
CA GLY A 39 -8.52 -0.76 -2.07
C GLY A 39 -7.71 0.41 -2.66
N TYR A 40 -7.85 0.65 -3.96
CA TYR A 40 -7.17 1.77 -4.63
C TYR A 40 -7.61 3.15 -4.12
N LEU A 41 -8.90 3.32 -3.83
CA LEU A 41 -9.41 4.57 -3.26
C LEU A 41 -8.78 4.87 -1.90
N ILE A 42 -8.67 3.86 -1.03
CA ILE A 42 -8.02 4.04 0.26
C ILE A 42 -6.52 4.28 0.11
N MET A 43 -5.84 3.57 -0.80
CA MET A 43 -4.43 3.87 -1.08
C MET A 43 -4.26 5.34 -1.46
N LEU A 44 -5.15 5.90 -2.28
CA LEU A 44 -5.11 7.32 -2.65
C LEU A 44 -5.29 8.25 -1.44
N ILE A 45 -6.23 7.93 -0.54
CA ILE A 45 -6.47 8.69 0.70
C ILE A 45 -5.26 8.59 1.64
N ALA A 46 -4.76 7.38 1.90
CA ALA A 46 -3.62 7.14 2.78
C ALA A 46 -2.37 7.84 2.25
N LEU A 47 -2.15 7.83 0.94
CA LEU A 47 -0.97 8.43 0.33
C LEU A 47 -1.12 9.94 0.14
N SER A 48 -2.33 10.50 0.17
CA SER A 48 -2.53 11.96 0.29
C SER A 48 -1.87 12.54 1.55
N MET A 49 -1.67 11.72 2.59
CA MET A 49 -0.94 12.11 3.80
C MET A 49 0.53 12.44 3.51
N ILE A 50 1.13 11.90 2.44
CA ILE A 50 2.47 12.28 1.99
C ILE A 50 2.49 13.77 1.60
N PHE A 51 1.51 14.19 0.79
CA PHE A 51 1.36 15.58 0.38
C PHE A 51 1.18 16.50 1.59
N VAL A 52 0.30 16.12 2.52
CA VAL A 52 0.04 16.90 3.74
C VAL A 52 1.29 16.98 4.62
N GLY A 53 2.04 15.89 4.76
CA GLY A 53 3.29 15.85 5.53
C GLY A 53 4.37 16.77 4.94
N ILE A 54 4.56 16.73 3.61
CA ILE A 54 5.50 17.62 2.92
C ILE A 54 5.08 19.08 3.07
N ARG A 55 3.79 19.38 2.87
CA ARG A 55 3.26 20.74 3.03
C ARG A 55 3.43 21.25 4.46
N LYS A 56 3.12 20.43 5.48
CA LYS A 56 3.29 20.79 6.89
C LYS A 56 4.75 21.11 7.21
N TYR A 57 5.69 20.32 6.70
CA TYR A 57 7.11 20.58 6.90
C TYR A 57 7.55 21.87 6.21
N ARG A 58 7.13 22.10 4.96
CA ARG A 58 7.39 23.33 4.22
C ARG A 58 6.88 24.57 4.98
N ASP A 59 5.63 24.53 5.43
CA ASP A 59 4.95 25.70 5.98
C ASP A 59 5.38 26.01 7.43
N SER A 60 5.54 24.98 8.28
CA SER A 60 5.85 25.17 9.70
C SER A 60 7.36 25.27 10.01
N GLU A 61 8.21 24.55 9.29
CA GLU A 61 9.65 24.46 9.61
C GLU A 61 10.55 25.22 8.63
N LEU A 62 10.08 25.47 7.39
CA LEU A 62 10.89 26.10 6.33
C LEU A 62 10.34 27.47 5.86
N GLY A 63 9.33 28.01 6.54
CA GLY A 63 8.78 29.32 6.21
C GLY A 63 8.10 29.40 4.83
N GLY A 64 7.56 28.30 4.34
CA GLY A 64 6.75 28.24 3.11
C GLY A 64 7.50 27.89 1.83
N VAL A 65 8.80 27.62 1.89
CA VAL A 65 9.61 27.25 0.70
C VAL A 65 10.38 25.96 0.94
N ILE A 66 10.25 24.99 0.04
CA ILE A 66 10.99 23.72 0.09
C ILE A 66 11.59 23.41 -1.28
N ARG A 67 12.82 22.89 -1.31
CA ARG A 67 13.46 22.40 -2.54
C ARG A 67 12.92 21.01 -2.91
N PHE A 68 13.02 20.65 -4.19
CA PHE A 68 12.54 19.36 -4.70
C PHE A 68 13.12 18.15 -3.97
N PHE A 69 14.45 18.06 -3.81
CA PHE A 69 15.09 16.90 -3.19
C PHE A 69 14.73 16.71 -1.71
N PRO A 70 14.73 17.75 -0.84
CA PRO A 70 14.19 17.63 0.51
C PRO A 70 12.72 17.22 0.57
N ALA A 71 11.88 17.74 -0.33
CA ALA A 71 10.46 17.36 -0.39
C ALA A 71 10.29 15.88 -0.79
N LEU A 72 11.04 15.43 -1.80
CA LEU A 72 11.06 14.05 -2.24
C LEU A 72 11.57 13.13 -1.14
N GLY A 73 12.69 13.47 -0.48
CA GLY A 73 13.25 12.68 0.61
C GLY A 73 12.28 12.51 1.78
N LEU A 74 11.53 13.56 2.13
CA LEU A 74 10.48 13.48 3.14
C LEU A 74 9.32 12.58 2.69
N GLY A 75 8.86 12.70 1.45
CA GLY A 75 7.80 11.85 0.92
C GLY A 75 8.19 10.37 0.86
N LEU A 76 9.42 10.09 0.45
CA LEU A 76 9.99 8.74 0.46
C LEU A 76 10.07 8.18 1.88
N ALA A 77 10.53 8.98 2.85
CA ALA A 77 10.57 8.54 4.25
C ALA A 77 9.18 8.18 4.77
N ILE A 78 8.16 8.99 4.48
CA ILE A 78 6.75 8.69 4.83
C ILE A 78 6.30 7.38 4.17
N SER A 79 6.57 7.22 2.87
CA SER A 79 6.18 6.04 2.09
C SER A 79 6.83 4.75 2.61
N VAL A 80 8.11 4.81 2.96
CA VAL A 80 8.85 3.67 3.53
C VAL A 80 8.28 3.29 4.90
N ILE A 81 8.01 4.27 5.77
CA ILE A 81 7.43 4.02 7.09
C ILE A 81 6.04 3.38 6.96
N ALA A 82 5.19 3.92 6.09
CA ALA A 82 3.87 3.36 5.82
C ALA A 82 3.95 1.93 5.28
N GLY A 83 4.86 1.67 4.34
CA GLY A 83 5.10 0.34 3.78
C GLY A 83 5.55 -0.68 4.83
N PHE A 84 6.47 -0.32 5.73
CA PHE A 84 6.87 -1.21 6.83
C PHE A 84 5.74 -1.52 7.80
N ILE A 85 4.93 -0.52 8.14
CA ILE A 85 3.74 -0.69 9.00
C ILE A 85 2.74 -1.64 8.34
N TYR A 86 2.51 -1.50 7.04
CA TYR A 86 1.64 -2.39 6.28
C TYR A 86 2.16 -3.84 6.27
N VAL A 87 3.43 -4.05 5.91
CA VAL A 87 4.05 -5.39 5.93
C VAL A 87 3.96 -6.02 7.32
N PHE A 88 4.23 -5.25 8.38
CA PHE A 88 4.18 -5.75 9.74
C PHE A 88 2.76 -6.19 10.15
N VAL A 89 1.74 -5.39 9.85
CA VAL A 89 0.36 -5.75 10.20
C VAL A 89 -0.18 -6.87 9.30
N TRP A 90 0.22 -6.91 8.03
CA TRP A 90 -0.07 -8.02 7.15
C TRP A 90 0.53 -9.33 7.69
N GLU A 91 1.77 -9.29 8.19
CA GLU A 91 2.41 -10.44 8.85
C GLU A 91 1.61 -10.91 10.07
N LEU A 92 1.18 -9.98 10.93
CA LEU A 92 0.35 -10.31 12.10
C LEU A 92 -0.98 -10.93 11.68
N TYR A 93 -1.61 -10.42 10.62
CA TYR A 93 -2.82 -11.00 10.07
C TYR A 93 -2.59 -12.44 9.57
N LEU A 94 -1.53 -12.68 8.79
CA LEU A 94 -1.19 -14.02 8.30
C LEU A 94 -0.95 -15.01 9.45
N ILE A 95 -0.21 -14.60 10.48
CA ILE A 95 0.03 -15.43 11.67
C ILE A 95 -1.30 -15.73 12.39
N SER A 96 -2.18 -14.73 12.54
CA SER A 96 -3.47 -14.91 13.22
C SER A 96 -4.48 -15.76 12.45
N SER A 97 -4.34 -15.83 11.13
CA SER A 97 -5.21 -16.57 10.22
C SER A 97 -4.62 -17.94 9.83
N ASP A 98 -3.51 -18.35 10.45
CA ASP A 98 -2.76 -19.57 10.13
C ASP A 98 -2.43 -19.66 8.63
N TYR A 99 -2.04 -18.53 8.03
CA TYR A 99 -1.63 -18.40 6.63
C TYR A 99 -2.69 -18.81 5.60
N ARG A 100 -3.95 -18.98 6.01
CA ARG A 100 -5.04 -19.44 5.14
C ARG A 100 -5.29 -18.57 3.91
N PHE A 101 -4.96 -17.29 4.00
CA PHE A 101 -5.14 -16.33 2.92
C PHE A 101 -4.58 -16.83 1.57
N ILE A 102 -3.36 -17.37 1.55
CA ILE A 102 -2.73 -17.77 0.29
C ILE A 102 -3.41 -19.00 -0.34
N ALA A 103 -3.89 -19.93 0.49
CA ALA A 103 -4.61 -21.10 0.03
C ALA A 103 -6.00 -20.72 -0.52
N GLU A 104 -6.71 -19.82 0.18
CA GLU A 104 -8.00 -19.30 -0.27
C GLU A 104 -7.86 -18.47 -1.56
N TYR A 105 -6.79 -17.67 -1.67
CA TYR A 105 -6.45 -16.93 -2.88
C TYR A 105 -6.18 -17.86 -4.07
N ALA A 106 -5.31 -18.86 -3.90
CA ALA A 106 -5.00 -19.84 -4.95
C ALA A 106 -6.26 -20.58 -5.43
N ALA A 107 -7.11 -21.03 -4.49
CA ALA A 107 -8.38 -21.68 -4.80
C ALA A 107 -9.31 -20.74 -5.61
N GLY A 108 -9.47 -19.49 -5.16
CA GLY A 108 -10.29 -18.50 -5.85
C GLY A 108 -9.84 -18.20 -7.27
N VAL A 109 -8.52 -18.08 -7.50
CA VAL A 109 -7.96 -17.87 -8.86
C VAL A 109 -8.23 -19.08 -9.75
N ILE A 110 -8.05 -20.30 -9.24
CA ILE A 110 -8.32 -21.53 -10.00
C ILE A 110 -9.80 -21.64 -10.36
N GLU A 111 -10.70 -21.38 -9.40
CA GLU A 111 -12.15 -21.41 -9.65
C GLU A 111 -12.59 -20.35 -10.67
N ALA A 112 -12.09 -19.12 -10.55
CA ALA A 112 -12.40 -18.05 -11.51
C ALA A 112 -11.98 -18.42 -12.93
N ARG A 113 -10.76 -18.94 -13.11
CA ARG A 113 -10.25 -19.34 -14.44
C ARG A 113 -10.96 -20.58 -15.00
N LYS A 114 -11.39 -21.52 -14.14
CA LYS A 114 -12.26 -22.62 -14.55
C LYS A 114 -13.62 -22.11 -15.03
N ALA A 115 -14.21 -21.13 -14.34
CA ALA A 115 -15.47 -20.51 -14.73
C ALA A 115 -15.36 -19.75 -16.06
N GLU A 116 -14.19 -19.18 -16.37
CA GLU A 116 -13.86 -18.58 -17.67
C GLU A 116 -13.61 -19.62 -18.78
N GLY A 117 -13.64 -20.93 -18.47
CA GLY A 117 -13.53 -22.02 -19.45
C GLY A 117 -12.11 -22.58 -19.64
N LEU A 118 -11.13 -22.18 -18.81
CA LEU A 118 -9.78 -22.73 -18.85
C LEU A 118 -9.80 -24.22 -18.47
N SER A 119 -9.24 -25.09 -19.32
CA SER A 119 -9.26 -26.54 -19.13
C SER A 119 -8.04 -27.24 -19.73
N GLY A 120 -7.88 -28.53 -19.41
CA GLY A 120 -6.78 -29.37 -19.91
C GLY A 120 -5.41 -28.90 -19.42
N ALA A 121 -4.39 -29.03 -20.26
CA ALA A 121 -3.00 -28.71 -19.91
C ALA A 121 -2.79 -27.27 -19.42
N ALA A 122 -3.60 -26.31 -19.88
CA ALA A 122 -3.51 -24.92 -19.42
C ALA A 122 -3.99 -24.75 -17.96
N LEU A 123 -4.98 -25.55 -17.54
CA LEU A 123 -5.45 -25.57 -16.16
C LEU A 123 -4.43 -26.26 -15.23
N ASP A 124 -3.82 -27.35 -15.70
CA ASP A 124 -2.81 -28.07 -14.91
C ASP A 124 -1.57 -27.18 -14.66
N THR A 125 -1.14 -26.41 -15.68
CA THR A 125 -0.08 -25.40 -15.51
C THR A 125 -0.48 -24.33 -14.51
N LEU A 126 -1.72 -23.80 -14.59
CA LEU A 126 -2.19 -22.80 -13.63
C LEU A 126 -2.18 -23.32 -12.20
N ILE A 127 -2.61 -24.57 -11.97
CA ILE A 127 -2.59 -25.19 -10.65
C ILE A 127 -1.15 -25.30 -10.13
N ALA A 128 -0.22 -25.79 -10.96
CA ALA A 128 1.19 -25.89 -10.60
C ALA A 128 1.81 -24.52 -10.27
N ASP A 129 1.47 -23.48 -11.03
CA ASP A 129 1.92 -22.11 -10.78
C ASP A 129 1.38 -21.59 -9.43
N MET A 130 0.12 -21.86 -9.11
CA MET A 130 -0.51 -21.46 -7.84
C MET A 130 0.05 -22.23 -6.63
N GLU A 131 0.37 -23.51 -6.78
CA GLU A 131 1.08 -24.30 -5.76
C GLU A 131 2.48 -23.73 -5.50
N GLN A 132 3.24 -23.46 -6.57
CA GLN A 132 4.57 -22.84 -6.44
C GLN A 132 4.49 -21.45 -5.81
N LEU A 133 3.48 -20.66 -6.15
CA LEU A 133 3.24 -19.36 -5.54
C LEU A 133 2.94 -19.50 -4.05
N THR A 134 2.13 -20.48 -3.66
CA THR A 134 1.82 -20.80 -2.25
C THR A 134 3.09 -21.15 -1.46
N ASP A 135 3.92 -22.04 -2.00
CA ASP A 135 5.19 -22.45 -1.39
C ASP A 135 6.19 -21.30 -1.27
N ASN A 136 6.24 -20.42 -2.26
CA ASN A 136 7.06 -19.23 -2.22
C ASN A 136 6.53 -18.21 -1.20
N TYR A 137 5.21 -18.05 -1.12
CA TYR A 137 4.57 -17.11 -0.19
C TYR A 137 4.76 -17.51 1.28
N ALA A 138 4.88 -18.81 1.58
CA ALA A 138 5.23 -19.29 2.92
C ALA A 138 6.57 -18.71 3.44
N LYS A 139 7.45 -18.29 2.54
CA LYS A 139 8.80 -17.81 2.87
C LYS A 139 8.79 -16.28 3.12
N PRO A 140 9.12 -15.79 4.34
CA PRO A 140 9.12 -14.36 4.68
C PRO A 140 9.87 -13.46 3.69
N TRP A 141 11.02 -13.91 3.21
CA TRP A 141 11.87 -13.15 2.29
C TRP A 141 11.28 -12.99 0.89
N PHE A 142 10.30 -13.80 0.51
CA PHE A 142 9.57 -13.65 -0.75
C PHE A 142 8.36 -12.74 -0.56
N ARG A 143 7.57 -12.97 0.49
CA ARG A 143 6.34 -12.20 0.75
C ARG A 143 6.58 -10.76 1.23
N TRP A 144 7.57 -10.50 2.09
CA TRP A 144 7.78 -9.13 2.60
C TRP A 144 8.09 -8.12 1.50
N PRO A 145 9.03 -8.39 0.56
CA PRO A 145 9.25 -7.49 -0.56
C PRO A 145 8.03 -7.39 -1.48
N MET A 146 7.32 -8.49 -1.72
CA MET A 146 6.11 -8.51 -2.54
C MET A 146 5.04 -7.58 -1.98
N THR A 147 4.70 -7.71 -0.69
CA THR A 147 3.73 -6.85 0.01
C THR A 147 4.21 -5.40 0.09
N PHE A 148 5.50 -5.17 0.29
CA PHE A 148 6.05 -3.80 0.30
C PHE A 148 5.94 -3.13 -1.07
N LEU A 149 6.23 -3.86 -2.15
CA LEU A 149 6.15 -3.39 -3.53
C LEU A 149 4.73 -3.16 -4.03
N GLU A 150 3.71 -3.61 -3.31
CA GLU A 150 2.32 -3.28 -3.58
C GLU A 150 2.05 -1.78 -3.32
N ILE A 151 2.55 -1.25 -2.19
CA ILE A 151 2.25 0.12 -1.74
C ILE A 151 3.36 1.10 -2.12
N PHE A 152 4.62 0.68 -2.03
CA PHE A 152 5.77 1.57 -2.18
C PHE A 152 5.82 2.31 -3.53
N PRO A 153 5.56 1.68 -4.69
CA PRO A 153 5.56 2.38 -5.98
C PRO A 153 4.52 3.50 -6.05
N VAL A 154 3.34 3.29 -5.47
CA VAL A 154 2.29 4.32 -5.43
C VAL A 154 2.72 5.48 -4.52
N GLY A 155 3.32 5.18 -3.36
CA GLY A 155 3.89 6.19 -2.47
C GLY A 155 5.06 6.97 -3.11
N LEU A 156 5.91 6.30 -3.88
CA LEU A 156 6.98 6.91 -4.67
C LEU A 156 6.42 7.90 -5.70
N LEU A 157 5.41 7.48 -6.48
CA LEU A 157 4.76 8.34 -7.47
C LEU A 157 4.15 9.58 -6.82
N ILE A 158 3.44 9.42 -5.71
CA ILE A 158 2.82 10.54 -4.99
C ILE A 158 3.88 11.43 -4.36
N SER A 159 5.00 10.88 -3.88
CA SER A 159 6.14 11.65 -3.38
C SER A 159 6.75 12.52 -4.48
N LEU A 160 6.91 11.98 -5.70
CA LEU A 160 7.42 12.72 -6.85
C LEU A 160 6.49 13.87 -7.25
N ILE A 161 5.19 13.60 -7.37
CA ILE A 161 4.18 14.60 -7.71
C ILE A 161 4.13 15.69 -6.62
N SER A 162 4.09 15.30 -5.35
CA SER A 162 4.03 16.23 -4.22
C SER A 162 5.27 17.11 -4.16
N ALA A 163 6.46 16.54 -4.36
CA ALA A 163 7.71 17.29 -4.41
C ALA A 163 7.75 18.26 -5.60
N ALA A 164 7.23 17.86 -6.77
CA ALA A 164 7.17 18.71 -7.95
C ALA A 164 6.20 19.88 -7.80
N LEU A 165 5.05 19.67 -7.15
CA LEU A 165 4.04 20.70 -6.92
C LEU A 165 4.47 21.68 -5.81
N LEU A 166 4.86 21.16 -4.65
CA LEU A 166 5.13 21.96 -3.45
C LEU A 166 6.46 22.73 -3.50
N ARG A 167 7.34 22.42 -4.46
CA ARG A 167 8.55 23.23 -4.73
C ARG A 167 8.21 24.65 -5.18
N ASN A 168 7.04 24.86 -5.78
CA ASN A 168 6.62 26.18 -6.26
C ASN A 168 5.86 26.90 -5.14
N PRO A 169 6.42 27.96 -4.53
CA PRO A 169 5.78 28.66 -3.43
C PRO A 169 4.52 29.43 -3.84
N LYS A 170 4.31 29.67 -5.15
CA LYS A 170 3.08 30.27 -5.67
C LYS A 170 1.91 29.28 -5.68
N LEU A 171 2.20 27.98 -5.73
CA LEU A 171 1.20 26.93 -5.64
C LEU A 171 0.95 26.63 -4.16
N LEU A 172 -0.25 27.00 -3.69
CA LEU A 172 -0.68 26.89 -2.29
C LEU A 172 0.27 27.66 -1.34
N PRO A 173 0.26 29.00 -1.36
CA PRO A 173 1.08 29.79 -0.46
C PRO A 173 0.79 29.44 0.99
N ALA A 174 1.83 29.49 1.83
CA ALA A 174 1.66 29.35 3.27
C ALA A 174 0.78 30.52 3.75
N ASN A 175 -0.40 30.22 4.29
CA ASN A 175 -1.20 31.23 4.97
C ASN A 175 -0.43 31.62 6.24
N ARG A 176 -0.10 32.90 6.34
CA ARG A 176 0.55 33.49 7.52
C ARG A 176 -0.29 33.28 8.78
#